data_AF-A0A368UAL8-F1
#
_entry.id   AF-A0A368UAL8-F1
#
_cell.length_a   1.000
_cell.length_b   1.000
_cell.length_c   1.000
_cell.angle_alpha   90.00
_cell.angle_beta   90.00
_cell.angle_gamma   90.00
#
_symmetry.space_group_name_H-M   'P 1'
#
loop_
_entity.id
_entity.type
_entity.pdbx_description
1 polymer ?
#
loop_
_entity_poly.entity_id
_entity_poly.type
_entity_poly.pdbx_seq_one_letter_code
_entity_poly.pdbx_strand_id
1 'polypeptide(L)'
;MTYTHLTTTELVMIEAYYKEGIPISDICQSLKRSRQTIYKVIAYLKTGHTAYDYYKNYKANKKRCGRRKTQLTQSEQDFIQRH
;
A
#
# COMPACT_ATOMS: atom_id res chain seq x y z
N MET A 1 1.17 15.39 9.74
CA MET A 1 0.55 14.67 8.61
C MET A 1 0.58 13.18 8.91
N THR A 2 -0.48 12.64 9.48
CA THR A 2 -0.57 11.19 9.74
C THR A 2 -0.92 10.49 8.43
N TYR A 3 -0.10 9.54 8.02
CA TYR A 3 -0.32 8.77 6.80
C TYR A 3 -1.55 7.86 6.96
N THR A 4 -2.68 8.24 6.37
CA THR A 4 -3.91 7.45 6.38
C THR A 4 -3.98 6.55 5.16
N HIS A 5 -3.85 5.24 5.39
CA HIS A 5 -4.01 4.24 4.35
C HIS A 5 -5.44 4.23 3.77
N LEU A 6 -5.55 3.83 2.50
CA LEU A 6 -6.85 3.50 1.90
C LEU A 6 -7.38 2.22 2.53
N THR A 7 -8.67 2.20 2.84
CA THR A 7 -9.40 1.00 3.23
C THR A 7 -9.70 0.15 2.00
N THR A 8 -10.07 -1.11 2.22
CA THR A 8 -10.54 -1.99 1.13
C THR A 8 -11.83 -1.48 0.50
N THR A 9 -12.74 -0.89 1.30
CA THR A 9 -13.97 -0.27 0.79
C THR A 9 -13.67 0.89 -0.14
N GLU A 10 -12.73 1.78 0.23
CA GLU A 10 -12.30 2.88 -0.62
C GLU A 10 -11.67 2.39 -1.92
N LEU A 11 -10.85 1.32 -1.89
CA LEU A 11 -10.28 0.76 -3.11
C LEU A 11 -11.36 0.24 -4.08
N VAL A 12 -12.38 -0.46 -3.57
CA VAL A 12 -13.50 -0.96 -4.37
C VAL A 12 -14.34 0.21 -4.92
N MET A 13 -14.59 1.25 -4.11
CA MET A 13 -15.29 2.45 -4.58
C MET A 13 -14.51 3.18 -5.69
N ILE A 14 -13.19 3.31 -5.56
CA ILE A 14 -12.35 3.91 -6.60
C ILE A 14 -12.44 3.12 -7.90
N GLU A 15 -12.39 1.79 -7.84
CA GLU A 15 -12.54 0.94 -9.02
C GLU A 15 -13.92 1.07 -9.67
N ALA A 16 -14.99 1.07 -8.88
CA ALA A 16 -16.34 1.25 -9.38
C ALA A 16 -16.51 2.63 -10.06
N TYR A 17 -16.13 3.71 -9.37
CA TYR A 17 -16.22 5.07 -9.91
C TYR A 17 -15.37 5.27 -11.16
N TYR A 18 -14.20 4.64 -11.22
CA TYR A 18 -13.37 4.66 -12.42
C TYR A 18 -14.06 3.97 -13.62
N LYS A 19 -14.71 2.82 -13.39
CA LYS A 19 -15.46 2.10 -14.43
C LYS A 19 -16.70 2.87 -14.90
N GLU A 20 -17.36 3.59 -14.00
CA GLU A 20 -18.48 4.49 -14.30
C GLU A 20 -18.04 5.82 -14.97
N GLY A 21 -16.73 6.03 -15.17
CA GLY A 21 -16.21 7.23 -15.84
C GLY A 21 -16.31 8.51 -14.99
N ILE A 22 -16.47 8.40 -13.67
CA ILE A 22 -16.55 9.56 -12.77
C ILE A 22 -15.22 10.33 -12.79
N PRO A 23 -15.25 11.67 -12.90
CA PRO A 23 -14.03 12.47 -12.91
C PRO A 23 -13.29 12.36 -11.58
N ILE A 24 -11.95 12.40 -11.64
CA ILE A 24 -11.07 12.19 -10.49
C ILE A 24 -11.31 13.24 -9.39
N SER A 25 -11.67 14.47 -9.76
CA SER A 25 -12.05 15.54 -8.81
C SER A 25 -13.16 15.10 -7.86
N ASP A 26 -14.17 14.45 -8.42
CA ASP A 26 -15.40 14.12 -7.71
C ASP A 26 -15.20 12.88 -6.84
N ILE A 27 -14.38 11.93 -7.32
CA ILE A 27 -13.89 10.79 -6.53
C ILE A 27 -13.12 11.29 -5.30
N CYS A 28 -12.22 12.28 -5.48
CA CYS A 28 -11.46 12.85 -4.37
C CYS A 28 -12.36 13.51 -3.33
N GLN A 29 -13.36 14.27 -3.80
CA GLN A 29 -14.31 14.96 -2.94
C GLN A 29 -15.20 13.97 -2.17
N SER A 30 -15.71 12.94 -2.85
CA SER A 30 -16.54 11.88 -2.27
C SER A 30 -15.80 11.10 -1.18
N LEU A 31 -14.58 10.67 -1.48
CA LEU A 31 -13.77 9.86 -0.55
C LEU A 31 -12.97 10.69 0.46
N LYS A 32 -13.00 12.02 0.34
CA LYS A 32 -12.20 12.96 1.16
C LYS A 32 -10.70 12.59 1.15
N ARG A 33 -10.19 12.17 -0.01
CA ARG A 33 -8.79 11.78 -0.23
C ARG A 33 -8.09 12.74 -1.18
N SER A 34 -6.77 12.85 -1.04
CA SER A 34 -5.98 13.68 -1.92
C SER A 34 -5.98 13.13 -3.35
N ARG A 35 -5.90 14.04 -4.34
CA ARG A 35 -5.78 13.67 -5.76
C ARG A 35 -4.67 12.66 -6.00
N GLN A 36 -3.51 12.88 -5.39
CA GLN A 36 -2.36 11.98 -5.56
C GLN A 36 -2.66 10.54 -5.14
N THR A 37 -3.41 10.35 -4.06
CA THR A 37 -3.78 9.01 -3.57
C THR A 37 -4.71 8.31 -4.55
N ILE A 38 -5.72 9.02 -5.06
CA ILE A 38 -6.67 8.47 -6.04
C ILE A 38 -5.97 8.18 -7.37
N TYR A 39 -5.12 9.10 -7.85
CA TYR A 39 -4.34 8.92 -9.08
C TYR A 39 -3.46 7.67 -9.06
N LYS A 40 -2.82 7.36 -7.92
CA LYS A 40 -2.00 6.14 -7.79
C LYS A 40 -2.80 4.86 -8.01
N VAL A 41 -4.02 4.80 -7.46
CA VAL A 41 -4.90 3.64 -7.64
C VAL A 41 -5.39 3.58 -9.07
N ILE A 42 -5.90 4.69 -9.64
CA ILE A 42 -6.39 4.74 -11.02
C ILE A 42 -5.29 4.40 -12.02
N ALA A 43 -4.07 4.89 -11.83
CA ALA A 43 -2.93 4.55 -12.68
C ALA A 43 -2.65 3.05 -12.68
N TYR A 44 -2.79 2.38 -11.52
CA TYR A 44 -2.67 0.93 -11.41
C TYR A 44 -3.85 0.19 -12.06
N LEU A 45 -5.07 0.71 -11.95
CA LEU A 45 -6.24 0.13 -12.63
C LEU A 45 -6.11 0.24 -14.16
N LYS A 46 -5.54 1.33 -14.67
CA LYS A 46 -5.27 1.55 -16.10
C LYS A 46 -4.34 0.51 -16.72
N THR A 47 -3.52 -0.17 -15.93
CA THR A 47 -2.67 -1.28 -16.43
C THR A 47 -3.42 -2.61 -16.50
N GLY A 48 -4.74 -2.61 -16.31
CA GLY A 48 -5.59 -3.80 -16.40
C GLY A 48 -5.75 -4.58 -15.08
N HIS A 49 -5.30 -4.02 -13.96
CA HIS A 49 -5.46 -4.64 -12.65
C HIS A 49 -6.74 -4.23 -11.92
N THR A 50 -7.13 -5.02 -10.93
CA THR A 50 -8.31 -4.76 -10.08
C THR A 50 -7.93 -4.07 -8.77
N ALA A 51 -8.91 -3.56 -8.03
CA ALA A 51 -8.70 -3.08 -6.65
C ALA A 51 -8.16 -4.18 -5.73
N TYR A 52 -8.59 -5.42 -5.96
CA TYR A 52 -8.13 -6.57 -5.20
C TYR A 52 -6.65 -6.87 -5.45
N ASP A 53 -6.18 -6.73 -6.69
CA ASP A 53 -4.76 -6.86 -7.02
C ASP A 53 -3.92 -5.76 -6.35
N TYR A 54 -4.43 -4.53 -6.32
CA TYR A 54 -3.77 -3.43 -5.61
C TYR A 54 -3.61 -3.75 -4.12
N TYR A 55 -4.66 -4.28 -3.48
CA TYR A 55 -4.61 -4.72 -2.08
C TYR A 55 -3.63 -5.87 -1.86
N LYS A 56 -3.63 -6.89 -2.73
CA LYS A 56 -2.69 -8.01 -2.67
C LYS A 56 -1.24 -7.54 -2.78
N ASN A 57 -0.96 -6.66 -3.75
CA ASN A 57 0.38 -6.10 -3.95
C ASN A 57 0.83 -5.30 -2.71
N TYR A 58 -0.06 -4.47 -2.15
CA TYR A 58 0.20 -3.77 -0.88
C TYR A 58 0.54 -4.72 0.27
N LYS A 59 -0.23 -5.80 0.45
CA LYS A 59 0.06 -6.81 1.48
C LYS A 59 1.39 -7.53 1.23
N ALA A 60 1.70 -7.87 -0.01
CA ALA A 60 2.97 -8.50 -0.38
C ALA A 60 4.16 -7.58 -0.07
N ASN A 61 4.05 -6.29 -0.40
CA ASN A 61 5.08 -5.30 -0.10
C ASN A 61 5.23 -5.09 1.41
N LYS A 62 4.13 -5.04 2.17
CA LYS A 62 4.17 -4.94 3.63
C LYS A 62 4.88 -6.13 4.29
N LYS A 63 4.80 -7.34 3.74
CA LYS A 63 5.58 -8.49 4.22
C LYS A 63 7.10 -8.33 4.03
N ARG A 64 7.52 -7.50 3.07
CA ARG A 64 8.94 -7.17 2.81
C ARG A 64 9.42 -5.97 3.62
N CYS A 65 8.49 -5.23 4.23
CA CYS A 65 8.82 -4.13 5.13
C CYS A 65 9.25 -4.68 6.49
N GLY A 66 10.16 -3.97 7.15
CA GLY A 66 10.71 -4.34 8.45
C GLY A 66 12.10 -4.95 8.35
N ARG A 67 12.84 -4.86 9.45
CA ARG A 67 14.18 -5.43 9.55
C ARG A 67 14.07 -6.96 9.53
N ARG A 68 14.81 -7.62 8.63
CA ARG A 68 14.96 -9.07 8.67
C ARG A 68 15.64 -9.47 9.98
N LYS A 69 15.29 -10.63 10.53
CA LYS A 69 15.99 -11.19 11.70
C LYS A 69 17.49 -11.21 11.39
N THR A 70 18.24 -10.40 12.14
CA THR A 70 19.71 -10.42 12.09
C THR A 70 20.13 -11.51 13.06
N GLN A 71 20.89 -12.49 12.58
CA GLN A 71 21.57 -13.43 13.47
C GLN A 71 22.96 -12.89 13.75
N LEU A 72 23.40 -13.01 15.01
CA LEU A 72 24.77 -12.69 15.39
C LEU A 72 25.70 -13.71 14.76
N THR A 73 26.81 -13.24 14.22
CA THR A 73 27.93 -14.08 13.78
C THR A 73 28.51 -14.84 14.96
N GLN A 74 29.20 -15.95 14.70
CA GLN A 74 29.82 -16.75 15.76
C GLN A 74 30.80 -15.91 16.59
N SER A 75 31.57 -15.03 15.97
CA SER A 75 32.48 -14.12 16.67
C SER A 75 31.77 -13.14 17.61
N GLU A 76 30.59 -12.64 17.21
CA GLU A 76 29.78 -11.77 18.07
C GLU A 76 29.17 -12.55 19.24
N GLN A 77 28.73 -13.79 19.00
CA GLN A 77 28.24 -14.68 20.06
C GLN A 77 29.35 -15.01 21.07
N ASP A 78 30.53 -15.37 20.58
CA ASP A 78 31.69 -15.71 21.39
C ASP A 78 32.18 -14.50 22.20
N PHE A 79 32.13 -13.29 21.63
CA PHE A 79 32.49 -12.06 22.34
C PHE A 79 31.54 -11.78 23.51
N ILE A 80 30.23 -11.91 23.30
CA ILE A 80 29.22 -11.71 24.34
C ILE A 80 29.38 -12.72 25.47
N GLN A 81 29.79 -13.95 25.17
CA GLN A 81 29.88 -15.03 26.15
C GLN A 81 31.18 -15.01 26.97
N ARG A 82 32.19 -14.25 26.53
CA ARG A 82 33.48 -14.07 27.23
C ARG A 82 33.49 -12.90 28.22
N HIS A 83 32.48 -12.03 28.18
CA HIS A 83 32.34 -10.84 29.02
C HIS A 83 31.06 -10.92 29.84
#